data_AF-A0A453H801-F1
#
_entry.id   AF-A0A453H801-F1
#
_cell.length_a   1.000
_cell.length_b   1.000
_cell.length_c   1.000
_cell.angle_alpha   90.00
_cell.angle_beta   90.00
_cell.angle_gamma   90.00
#
_symmetry.space_group_name_H-M   'P 1'
#
loop_
_entity.id
_entity.type
_entity.pdbx_description
1 polymer ?
#
loop_
_entity_poly.entity_id
_entity_poly.type
_entity_poly.pdbx_seq_one_letter_code
_entity_poly.pdbx_strand_id
1 'polypeptide(L)' 'RAAIYFNKIQCFCFEEQTLLPGEQIDMPVFFYIDPEFETDPKMDGVNNIVLSYTFFKVKE' A
#
# COMPACT_ATOMS: atom_id res chain seq x y z
N ARG A 1 -0.10 -13.50 3.83
CA ARG A 1 -0.17 -14.57 2.81
C ARG A 1 0.00 -13.96 1.43
N ALA A 2 -0.93 -13.14 0.96
CA ALA A 2 -0.86 -12.48 -0.35
C ALA A 2 0.23 -11.38 -0.50
N ALA A 3 0.86 -10.94 0.59
CA ALA A 3 1.80 -9.81 0.57
C ALA A 3 2.99 -9.99 -0.39
N ILE A 4 3.42 -11.23 -0.65
CA ILE A 4 4.52 -11.51 -1.58
C ILE A 4 4.16 -11.23 -3.05
N TYR A 5 2.86 -11.26 -3.38
CA TYR A 5 2.34 -10.94 -4.71
C TYR A 5 1.95 -9.46 -4.81
N PHE A 6 1.87 -8.75 -3.69
CA PHE A 6 1.53 -7.33 -3.69
C PHE A 6 2.79 -6.51 -3.97
N ASN A 7 2.85 -5.93 -5.16
CA ASN A 7 3.95 -5.08 -5.57
C ASN A 7 3.53 -3.62 -5.54
N LYS A 8 4.15 -2.86 -4.65
CA LYS A 8 3.95 -1.42 -4.53
C LYS A 8 4.82 -0.72 -5.58
N ILE A 9 4.21 -0.17 -6.62
CA ILE A 9 4.92 0.53 -7.72
C ILE A 9 5.39 1.89 -7.24
N GLN A 10 4.43 2.68 -6.71
CA GLN A 10 4.72 4.02 -6.23
C GLN A 10 4.44 4.09 -4.73
N CYS A 11 5.51 4.33 -4.00
CA CYS A 11 5.49 4.43 -2.56
C CYS A 11 5.35 5.90 -2.17
N PHE A 12 4.27 6.28 -1.49
CA PHE A 12 4.25 7.51 -0.67
C PHE A 12 5.33 7.55 0.41
N CYS A 13 6.02 6.43 0.63
CA CYS A 13 7.20 6.38 1.46
C CYS A 13 8.33 6.90 0.56
N PHE A 14 8.81 8.13 0.68
CA PHE A 14 9.54 8.61 1.85
C PHE A 14 9.67 10.14 1.90
N GLU A 15 8.83 10.88 1.18
CA GLU A 15 8.90 12.34 1.25
C GLU A 15 8.02 12.84 2.39
N GLU A 16 8.65 13.50 3.35
CA GLU A 16 7.96 14.21 4.43
C GLU A 16 7.00 15.22 3.81
N GLN A 17 5.71 14.96 3.94
CA GLN A 17 4.67 15.89 3.51
C GLN A 17 4.32 16.77 4.70
N THR A 18 4.62 18.07 4.59
CA THR A 18 4.15 19.06 5.55
C THR A 18 2.71 19.42 5.20
N LEU A 19 1.80 19.29 6.16
CA LEU A 19 0.40 19.70 6.02
C LEU A 19 0.14 20.96 6.85
N LEU A 20 -0.32 22.01 6.20
CA LEU A 20 -0.78 23.23 6.85
C LEU A 20 -2.20 23.06 7.42
N PRO A 21 -2.62 23.92 8.37
CA PRO A 21 -3.97 23.88 8.90
C PRO A 21 -5.04 24.00 7.81
N GLY A 22 -5.89 22.98 7.68
CA GLY A 22 -6.97 22.93 6.70
C GLY A 22 -6.56 22.47 5.29
N GLU A 23 -5.29 22.13 5.08
CA GLU A 23 -4.80 21.61 3.81
C GLU A 23 -5.29 20.18 3.55
N GLN A 24 -5.59 19.88 2.29
CA GLN A 24 -5.95 18.55 1.81
C GLN A 24 -4.98 18.14 0.72
N ILE A 25 -4.50 16.90 0.77
CA ILE A 25 -3.59 16.35 -0.24
C ILE A 25 -4.15 15.05 -0.79
N ASP A 26 -3.99 14.84 -2.09
CA ASP A 26 -4.28 13.57 -2.73
C ASP A 26 -3.07 12.64 -2.62
N MET A 27 -3.30 11.46 -2.05
CA MET A 27 -2.27 10.42 -1.91
C MET A 27 -2.63 9.16 -2.72
N PRO A 28 -2.51 9.18 -4.07
CA PRO A 28 -2.81 8.03 -4.94
C PRO A 28 -1.84 6.84 -4.81
N VAL A 29 -2.31 5.70 -4.29
CA VAL A 29 -1.49 4.49 -4.15
C VAL A 29 -1.48 3.71 -5.47
N PHE A 30 -0.30 3.57 -6.08
CA PHE A 30 -0.10 2.72 -7.25
C PHE A 30 0.49 1.37 -6.86
N PHE A 31 -0.24 0.30 -7.17
CA PHE A 31 0.16 -1.07 -6.89
C PHE A 31 -0.30 -2.00 -8.02
N TYR A 32 0.31 -3.18 -8.08
CA TYR A 32 -0.22 -4.30 -8.86
C TYR A 32 -0.12 -5.59 -8.04
N ILE A 33 -0.94 -6.57 -8.41
CA ILE A 33 -0.85 -7.93 -7.89
C ILE A 33 -0.15 -8.76 -8.95
N ASP A 34 0.90 -9.48 -8.55
CA ASP A 34 1.60 -10.40 -9.43
C ASP A 34 0.63 -11.52 -9.90
N PRO A 35 0.50 -11.77 -11.21
CA PRO A 35 -0.38 -12.81 -11.75
C PRO A 35 -0.12 -14.22 -11.18
N GLU A 36 1.09 -14.51 -10.68
CA GLU A 36 1.41 -15.78 -10.03
C GLU A 36 0.47 -16.07 -8.84
N PHE A 37 -0.13 -15.03 -8.24
CA PHE A 37 -1.15 -15.14 -7.21
C PHE A 37 -2.31 -16.08 -7.58
N GLU A 38 -2.75 -16.06 -8.84
CA GLU A 38 -3.87 -16.90 -9.29
C GLU A 38 -3.50 -18.39 -9.44
N THR A 39 -2.20 -18.67 -9.54
CA THR A 39 -1.68 -20.01 -9.80
C THR A 39 -1.08 -20.68 -8.57
N ASP A 40 -0.87 -19.97 -7.47
CA ASP A 40 -0.38 -20.55 -6.22
C ASP A 40 -1.52 -21.20 -5.41
N PRO A 41 -1.51 -22.53 -5.19
CA PRO A 41 -2.51 -23.22 -4.37
C PRO A 41 -2.62 -22.68 -2.93
N LYS A 42 -1.58 -21.99 -2.42
CA LYS A 42 -1.64 -21.35 -1.09
C LYS A 42 -2.54 -20.12 -1.06
N MET A 43 -2.87 -19.56 -2.22
CA MET A 43 -3.76 -18.41 -2.35
C MET A 43 -5.21 -18.82 -2.67
N ASP A 44 -5.48 -20.11 -2.81
CA ASP A 44 -6.85 -20.64 -2.99
C ASP A 44 -7.79 -20.13 -1.88
N GLY A 45 -8.89 -19.52 -2.30
CA GLY A 45 -9.91 -18.94 -1.41
C GLY A 45 -9.56 -17.56 -0.83
N VAL A 46 -8.41 -16.98 -1.18
CA VAL A 46 -8.06 -15.59 -0.80
C VAL A 46 -8.74 -14.61 -1.76
N ASN A 47 -9.89 -14.09 -1.35
CA ASN A 47 -10.66 -13.12 -2.16
C ASN A 47 -10.46 -11.66 -1.73
N ASN A 48 -9.83 -11.44 -0.56
CA ASN A 48 -9.67 -10.12 0.02
C ASN A 48 -8.21 -9.87 0.38
N ILE A 49 -7.66 -8.77 -0.13
CA ILE A 49 -6.33 -8.26 0.24
C ILE A 49 -6.56 -6.90 0.92
N VAL A 50 -6.14 -6.79 2.17
CA VAL A 50 -6.30 -5.57 2.97
C VAL A 50 -4.94 -4.92 3.16
N LEU A 51 -4.87 -3.62 2.83
CA LEU A 51 -3.68 -2.81 2.98
C LEU A 51 -3.87 -1.82 4.13
N SER A 52 -3.16 -2.07 5.23
CA SER A 52 -3.21 -1.21 6.41
C SER A 52 -2.03 -0.26 6.43
N TYR A 53 -2.31 1.06 6.39
CA TYR A 53 -1.31 2.10 6.59
C TYR A 53 -1.55 2.85 7.90
N THR A 54 -0.45 3.26 8.53
CA THR A 54 -0.48 4.13 9.70
C THR A 54 0.44 5.30 9.43
N PHE A 55 -0.11 6.50 9.54
CA PHE A 55 0.68 7.72 9.46
C PHE A 55 1.30 7.99 10.82
N PHE A 56 2.62 8.14 10.84
CA PHE A 56 3.36 8.53 12.03
C PHE A 56 3.79 9.98 11.89
N LYS A 57 3.73 10.73 12.99
CA LYS A 57 4.35 12.06 13.05
C LYS A 57 5.87 11.87 13.02
N VAL A 58 6.53 12.62 12.14
CA VAL A 58 7.99 12.75 12.18
C VAL A 58 8.35 13.57 13.42
N LYS A 59 9.40 13.18 14.14
CA LYS A 59 9.92 13.96 15.27
C LYS A 59 10.69 15.15 14.70
N GLU A 60 10.41 16.34 15.21
CA GLU A 60 11.19 17.57 14.93
C GLU A 60 12.69 17.39 15.18
#